data_AF-A0A5J4RLG3-F1
#
_entry.id   AF-A0A5J4RLG3-F1
#
_cell.length_a   1.000
_cell.length_b   1.000
_cell.length_c   1.000
_cell.angle_alpha   90.00
_cell.angle_beta   90.00
_cell.angle_gamma   90.00
#
_symmetry.space_group_name_H-M   'P 1'
#
loop_
_entity.id
_entity.type
_entity.pdbx_description
1 polymer ?
#
loop_
_entity_poly.entity_id
_entity_poly.type
_entity_poly.pdbx_seq_one_letter_code
_entity_poly.pdbx_strand_id
1 'polypeptide(L)'
;KAVGRTAEIQQINTLLEAIKVSIHKIYHEQQRRDGNVTAEKIKNEFLGVAETRHNLLELFQRHNEDVKKLIGIDKSKATYQKYEVTRTRLTDFIKEKYNLSDIALKEINHLFLTDFEVYLRTICGCNSNTTAKF
;
A
#
# COMPACT_ATOMS: atom_id res chain seq x y z
N LYS A 1 32.25 12.24 14.49
CA LYS A 1 32.75 11.87 15.83
C LYS A 1 33.13 13.15 16.55
N ALA A 2 32.69 13.33 17.80
CA ALA A 2 33.10 14.47 18.62
C ALA A 2 34.53 14.24 19.15
N VAL A 3 35.33 15.31 19.27
CA VAL A 3 36.74 15.26 19.65
C VAL A 3 36.91 15.70 21.11
N GLY A 4 37.39 14.78 21.96
CA GLY A 4 37.69 15.03 23.38
C GLY A 4 37.56 13.76 24.22
N ARG A 5 37.96 13.83 25.51
CA ARG A 5 38.02 12.66 26.43
C ARG A 5 37.04 12.73 27.61
N THR A 6 36.16 13.74 27.65
CA THR A 6 35.16 13.85 28.72
C THR A 6 34.11 12.74 28.62
N ALA A 7 33.51 12.36 29.75
CA ALA A 7 32.49 11.31 29.82
C ALA A 7 31.29 11.62 28.90
N GLU A 8 30.91 12.89 28.79
CA GLU A 8 29.86 13.36 27.89
C GLU A 8 30.20 13.08 26.41
N ILE A 9 31.44 13.30 25.98
CA ILE A 9 31.87 13.04 24.59
C ILE A 9 31.86 11.54 24.29
N GLN A 10 32.22 10.70 25.27
CA GLN A 10 32.12 9.24 25.11
C GLN A 10 30.67 8.77 25.00
N GLN A 11 29.76 9.36 25.79
CA GLN A 11 28.33 9.07 25.70
C GLN A 11 27.75 9.50 24.34
N ILE A 12 28.09 10.70 23.86
CA ILE A 12 27.65 11.21 22.54
C ILE A 12 28.15 10.29 21.43
N ASN A 13 29.43 9.91 21.45
CA ASN A 13 29.98 9.02 20.44
C ASN A 13 29.32 7.63 20.48
N THR A 14 29.02 7.11 21.67
CA THR A 14 28.31 5.82 21.83
C THR A 14 26.90 5.89 21.24
N LEU A 15 26.17 6.98 21.50
CA LEU A 15 24.85 7.21 20.91
C LEU A 15 24.92 7.28 19.37
N LEU A 16 25.89 8.00 18.83
CA LEU A 16 26.10 8.11 17.38
C LEU A 16 26.38 6.75 16.74
N GLU A 17 27.18 5.90 17.38
CA GLU A 17 27.42 4.53 16.88
C GLU A 17 26.14 3.68 16.95
N ALA A 18 25.35 3.78 18.02
CA ALA A 18 24.07 3.07 18.12
C ALA A 18 23.07 3.50 17.03
N ILE A 19 22.98 4.80 16.75
CA ILE A 19 22.16 5.34 15.65
C ILE A 19 22.65 4.80 14.31
N LYS A 20 23.96 4.82 14.07
CA LYS A 20 24.56 4.33 12.82
C LYS A 20 24.27 2.85 12.60
N VAL A 21 24.42 2.01 13.63
CA VAL A 21 24.09 0.58 13.58
C VAL A 21 22.61 0.37 13.24
N SER A 22 21.72 1.15 13.85
CA SER A 22 20.28 1.06 13.62
C SER A 22 19.91 1.44 12.17
N ILE A 23 20.49 2.52 11.65
CA ILE A 23 20.30 2.96 10.26
C ILE A 23 20.79 1.90 9.27
N HIS A 24 21.97 1.30 9.49
CA HIS A 24 22.48 0.23 8.62
C HIS A 24 21.59 -1.01 8.65
N LYS A 25 21.06 -1.38 9.82
CA LYS A 25 20.12 -2.50 9.94
C LYS A 25 18.86 -2.25 9.10
N ILE A 26 18.23 -1.09 9.25
CA ILE A 26 17.03 -0.70 8.48
C ILE A 26 17.32 -0.69 6.97
N TYR A 27 18.47 -0.14 6.57
CA TYR A 27 18.89 -0.14 5.16
C TYR A 27 18.94 -1.55 4.58
N HIS A 28 19.61 -2.48 5.26
CA HIS A 28 19.74 -3.86 4.79
C HIS A 28 18.41 -4.62 4.80
N GLU A 29 17.54 -4.40 5.78
CA GLU A 29 16.20 -4.98 5.82
C GLU A 29 15.33 -4.47 4.66
N GLN A 30 15.32 -3.16 4.42
CA GLN A 30 14.59 -2.57 3.29
C GLN A 30 15.13 -3.05 1.94
N GLN A 31 16.46 -3.16 1.78
CA GLN A 31 17.04 -3.62 0.53
C GLN A 31 16.65 -5.07 0.20
N ARG A 32 16.61 -5.95 1.22
CA ARG A 32 16.17 -7.34 1.05
C ARG A 32 14.69 -7.44 0.71
N ARG A 33 13.86 -6.54 1.25
CA ARG A 33 12.40 -6.61 1.17
C ARG A 33 11.82 -5.97 -0.08
N ASP A 34 12.28 -4.76 -0.43
CA ASP A 34 11.61 -3.91 -1.41
C ASP A 34 12.50 -3.56 -2.62
N GLY A 35 13.80 -3.94 -2.62
CA GLY A 35 14.74 -3.74 -3.72
C GLY A 35 15.11 -2.27 -4.04
N ASN A 36 14.31 -1.31 -3.58
CA ASN A 36 14.52 0.12 -3.71
C ASN A 36 14.54 0.79 -2.33
N VAL A 37 15.71 1.31 -1.95
CA VAL A 37 15.95 1.95 -0.66
C VAL A 37 16.17 3.45 -0.85
N THR A 38 15.45 4.27 -0.12
CA THR A 38 15.62 5.73 -0.11
C THR A 38 15.90 6.22 1.30
N ALA A 39 16.63 7.33 1.41
CA ALA A 39 16.92 7.96 2.71
C ALA A 39 15.64 8.31 3.49
N GLU A 40 14.58 8.68 2.78
CA GLU A 40 13.28 8.98 3.38
C GLU A 40 12.63 7.75 4.01
N LYS A 41 12.66 6.59 3.34
CA LYS A 41 12.13 5.33 3.89
C LYS A 41 12.90 4.88 5.13
N ILE A 42 14.23 5.00 5.10
CA ILE A 42 15.07 4.68 6.27
C ILE A 42 14.75 5.61 7.44
N LYS A 43 14.62 6.92 7.17
CA LYS A 43 14.24 7.92 8.18
C LYS A 43 12.88 7.60 8.78
N ASN A 44 11.89 7.27 7.96
CA ASN A 44 10.54 6.97 8.41
C ASN A 44 10.52 5.72 9.30
N GLU A 45 11.17 4.63 8.88
CA GLU A 45 11.26 3.41 9.67
C GLU A 45 12.06 3.61 10.97
N PHE A 46 13.15 4.39 10.94
CA PHE A 46 13.93 4.73 12.15
C PHE A 46 13.14 5.56 13.17
N LEU A 47 12.28 6.48 12.70
CA LEU A 47 11.43 7.31 13.55
C LEU A 47 10.13 6.61 13.96
N GLY A 48 9.93 5.35 13.58
CA GLY A 48 8.68 4.63 13.83
C GLY A 48 7.48 5.16 13.04
N VAL A 49 7.73 5.97 12.01
CA VAL A 49 6.72 6.38 11.03
C VAL A 49 6.49 5.17 10.13
N ALA A 50 5.56 4.32 10.53
CA ALA A 50 5.21 3.13 9.77
C ALA A 50 4.86 3.53 8.33
N GLU A 51 5.60 2.99 7.36
CA GLU A 51 5.21 3.04 5.96
C GLU A 51 3.88 2.28 5.89
N THR A 52 2.76 2.99 5.82
CA THR A 52 1.44 2.37 5.82
C THR A 52 1.29 1.56 4.54
N ARG A 53 1.54 0.27 4.65
CA ARG A 53 1.29 -0.72 3.62
C ARG A 53 -0.21 -0.92 3.54
N HIS A 54 -0.86 -0.13 2.71
CA HIS A 54 -2.27 -0.30 2.43
C HIS A 54 -2.47 -1.45 1.45
N ASN A 55 -3.45 -2.29 1.74
CA ASN A 55 -3.95 -3.26 0.77
C ASN A 55 -5.08 -2.65 -0.06
N LEU A 56 -5.26 -3.19 -1.26
CA LEU A 56 -6.19 -2.66 -2.25
C LEU A 56 -7.63 -2.74 -1.76
N LEU A 57 -8.08 -3.92 -1.30
CA LEU A 57 -9.49 -4.11 -0.90
C LEU A 57 -9.82 -3.38 0.40
N GLU A 58 -8.85 -3.26 1.31
CA GLU A 58 -8.97 -2.41 2.50
C GLU A 58 -9.17 -0.93 2.11
N LEU A 59 -8.32 -0.40 1.23
CA LEU A 59 -8.44 0.99 0.79
C LEU A 59 -9.76 1.23 0.03
N PHE A 60 -10.16 0.27 -0.80
CA PHE A 60 -11.41 0.31 -1.53
C PHE A 60 -12.62 0.29 -0.58
N GLN A 61 -12.56 -0.51 0.49
CA GLN A 61 -13.61 -0.54 1.52
C GLN A 61 -13.77 0.83 2.18
N ARG A 62 -12.66 1.46 2.58
CA ARG A 62 -12.67 2.81 3.15
C ARG A 62 -13.26 3.84 2.18
N HIS A 63 -12.89 3.76 0.90
CA HIS A 63 -13.48 4.60 -0.14
C HIS A 63 -15.02 4.42 -0.21
N ASN A 64 -15.50 3.18 -0.20
CA ASN A 64 -16.93 2.88 -0.26
C ASN A 64 -17.68 3.42 0.96
N GLU A 65 -17.08 3.36 2.15
CA GLU A 65 -17.64 3.95 3.37
C GLU A 65 -17.77 5.47 3.27
N ASP A 66 -16.77 6.15 2.72
CA ASP A 66 -16.83 7.59 2.52
C ASP A 66 -17.84 7.98 1.43
N VAL A 67 -17.91 7.23 0.32
CA VAL A 67 -18.96 7.41 -0.70
C VAL A 67 -20.36 7.20 -0.10
N LYS A 68 -20.52 6.22 0.81
CA LYS A 68 -21.79 5.96 1.50
C LYS A 68 -22.24 7.13 2.35
N LYS A 69 -21.32 7.80 3.05
CA LYS A 69 -21.61 9.02 3.83
C LYS A 69 -22.03 10.20 2.95
N LEU A 70 -21.57 10.24 1.71
CA LEU A 70 -21.91 11.28 0.74
C LEU A 70 -23.23 11.03 0.00
N ILE A 71 -23.92 9.91 0.26
CA ILE A 71 -25.22 9.62 -0.35
C ILE A 71 -26.25 10.66 0.10
N GLY A 72 -26.90 11.31 -0.86
CA GLY A 72 -27.87 12.37 -0.60
C GLY A 72 -27.26 13.77 -0.47
N ILE A 73 -25.93 13.89 -0.56
CA ILE A 73 -25.22 15.17 -0.66
C ILE A 73 -24.66 15.33 -2.08
N ASP A 74 -23.69 14.47 -2.45
CA ASP A 74 -22.95 14.57 -3.71
C ASP A 74 -22.84 13.22 -4.44
N LYS A 75 -23.36 12.15 -3.83
CA LYS A 75 -23.35 10.81 -4.42
C LYS A 75 -24.74 10.22 -4.44
N SER A 76 -25.03 9.46 -5.49
CA SER A 76 -26.26 8.70 -5.60
C SER A 76 -26.09 7.31 -5.00
N LYS A 77 -27.19 6.71 -4.53
CA LYS A 77 -27.18 5.31 -4.08
C LYS A 77 -26.73 4.34 -5.19
N ALA A 78 -27.08 4.65 -6.44
CA ALA A 78 -26.64 3.87 -7.60
C ALA A 78 -25.12 3.94 -7.80
N THR A 79 -24.50 5.08 -7.54
CA THR A 79 -23.04 5.24 -7.58
C THR A 79 -22.36 4.39 -6.51
N TYR A 80 -22.85 4.43 -5.27
CA TYR A 80 -22.34 3.57 -4.20
C TYR A 80 -22.47 2.08 -4.53
N GLN A 81 -23.62 1.65 -5.04
CA GLN A 81 -23.85 0.25 -5.44
C GLN A 81 -22.86 -0.20 -6.52
N LYS A 82 -22.51 0.66 -7.48
CA LYS A 82 -21.49 0.33 -8.48
C LYS A 82 -20.14 0.03 -7.84
N TYR A 83 -19.68 0.88 -6.91
CA TYR A 83 -18.42 0.65 -6.21
C TYR A 83 -18.42 -0.61 -5.35
N GLU A 84 -19.55 -0.96 -4.73
CA GLU A 84 -19.69 -2.24 -4.02
C GLU A 84 -19.55 -3.44 -4.98
N VAL A 85 -20.16 -3.35 -6.17
CA VAL A 85 -19.99 -4.38 -7.21
C VAL A 85 -18.54 -4.43 -7.67
N THR A 86 -17.89 -3.30 -7.94
CA THR A 86 -16.46 -3.25 -8.31
C THR A 86 -15.61 -3.97 -7.27
N ARG A 87 -15.77 -3.64 -5.99
CA ARG A 87 -15.02 -4.24 -4.90
C ARG A 87 -15.23 -5.75 -4.82
N THR A 88 -16.46 -6.20 -5.01
CA THR A 88 -16.79 -7.64 -5.03
C THR A 88 -16.07 -8.34 -6.19
N ARG A 89 -16.15 -7.79 -7.41
CA ARG A 89 -15.46 -8.37 -8.57
C ARG A 89 -13.94 -8.39 -8.40
N LEU A 90 -13.39 -7.34 -7.81
CA LEU A 90 -11.97 -7.24 -7.51
C LEU A 90 -11.55 -8.28 -6.47
N THR A 91 -12.38 -8.53 -5.45
CA THR A 91 -12.16 -9.57 -4.44
C THR A 91 -12.14 -10.97 -5.08
N ASP A 92 -13.12 -11.26 -5.93
CA ASP A 92 -13.22 -12.54 -6.63
C ASP A 92 -12.02 -12.76 -7.56
N PHE A 93 -11.64 -11.73 -8.32
CA PHE A 93 -10.46 -11.76 -9.19
C PHE A 93 -9.17 -12.03 -8.42
N ILE A 94 -8.94 -11.32 -7.31
CA ILE A 94 -7.74 -11.49 -6.49
C ILE A 94 -7.68 -12.92 -5.95
N LYS A 95 -8.82 -13.45 -5.50
CA LYS A 95 -8.92 -14.82 -5.00
C LYS A 95 -8.69 -15.85 -6.10
N GLU A 96 -9.27 -15.67 -7.28
CA GLU A 96 -9.14 -16.64 -8.38
C GLU A 96 -7.73 -16.64 -8.99
N LYS A 97 -7.16 -15.46 -9.24
CA LYS A 97 -5.88 -15.34 -9.94
C LYS A 97 -4.67 -15.48 -9.04
N TYR A 98 -4.73 -14.92 -7.83
CA TYR A 98 -3.58 -14.86 -6.92
C TYR A 98 -3.75 -15.75 -5.69
N ASN A 99 -4.94 -16.31 -5.45
CA ASN A 99 -5.28 -17.08 -4.24
C ASN A 99 -4.98 -16.30 -2.94
N LEU A 100 -5.21 -15.00 -2.98
CA LEU A 100 -5.06 -14.11 -1.84
C LEU A 100 -6.43 -13.59 -1.38
N SER A 101 -6.52 -13.23 -0.11
CA SER A 101 -7.70 -12.53 0.43
C SER A 101 -7.67 -11.03 0.14
N ASP A 102 -6.47 -10.46 -0.08
CA ASP A 102 -6.23 -9.07 -0.45
C ASP A 102 -4.85 -8.96 -1.13
N ILE A 103 -4.57 -7.84 -1.78
CA ILE A 103 -3.31 -7.58 -2.47
C ILE A 103 -2.74 -6.24 -2.03
N ALA A 104 -1.42 -6.17 -1.81
CA ALA A 104 -0.77 -4.91 -1.44
C ALA A 104 -0.86 -3.91 -2.62
N LEU A 105 -1.12 -2.63 -2.33
CA LEU A 105 -1.25 -1.61 -3.38
C LEU A 105 -0.05 -1.53 -4.33
N LYS A 106 1.14 -1.84 -3.81
CA LYS A 106 2.40 -1.85 -4.58
C LYS A 106 2.45 -2.90 -5.69
N GLU A 107 1.64 -3.94 -5.61
CA GLU A 107 1.58 -5.02 -6.60
C GLU A 107 0.66 -4.65 -7.79
N ILE A 108 -0.08 -3.53 -7.69
CA ILE A 108 -0.93 -3.05 -8.77
C ILE A 108 -0.05 -2.43 -9.85
N ASN A 109 0.16 -3.19 -10.92
CA ASN A 109 0.91 -2.77 -12.09
C ASN A 109 0.03 -2.86 -13.35
N HIS A 110 0.57 -2.49 -14.51
CA HIS A 110 -0.18 -2.53 -15.76
C HIS A 110 -0.72 -3.95 -16.07
N LEU A 111 0.07 -4.99 -15.78
CA LEU A 111 -0.34 -6.37 -16.02
C LEU A 111 -1.56 -6.74 -15.16
N PHE A 112 -1.56 -6.37 -13.88
CA PHE A 112 -2.72 -6.54 -12.99
C PHE A 112 -3.98 -5.90 -13.58
N LEU A 113 -3.87 -4.67 -14.10
CA LEU A 113 -5.01 -3.94 -14.69
C LEU A 113 -5.53 -4.63 -15.96
N THR A 114 -4.64 -5.03 -16.88
CA THR A 114 -5.02 -5.75 -18.09
C THR A 114 -5.67 -7.09 -17.76
N ASP A 115 -5.13 -7.80 -16.78
CA ASP A 115 -5.67 -9.09 -16.34
C ASP A 115 -7.04 -8.97 -15.70
N PHE A 116 -7.25 -7.91 -14.90
CA PHE A 116 -8.55 -7.61 -14.34
C PHE A 116 -9.57 -7.25 -15.42
N GLU A 117 -9.17 -6.48 -16.43
CA GLU A 117 -10.00 -6.17 -17.59
C GLU A 117 -10.44 -7.45 -18.34
N VAL A 118 -9.50 -8.37 -18.58
CA VAL A 118 -9.79 -9.66 -19.20
C VAL A 118 -10.74 -10.48 -18.34
N TYR A 119 -10.52 -10.53 -17.03
CA TYR A 119 -11.41 -11.23 -16.08
C TYR A 119 -12.84 -10.69 -16.12
N LEU A 120 -13.01 -9.36 -16.13
CA LEU A 120 -14.33 -8.73 -16.21
C LEU A 120 -15.07 -9.09 -17.50
N ARG A 121 -14.36 -9.15 -18.64
CA ARG A 121 -14.96 -9.50 -19.93
C ARG A 121 -15.27 -10.98 -20.08
N THR A 122 -14.39 -11.85 -19.57
CA THR A 122 -14.46 -13.31 -19.80
C THR A 122 -15.31 -14.02 -18.73
N ILE A 123 -15.04 -13.78 -17.46
CA ILE A 123 -15.71 -14.47 -16.34
C ILE A 123 -16.98 -13.72 -15.93
N CYS A 124 -16.91 -12.39 -15.83
CA CYS A 124 -18.07 -11.59 -15.42
C CYS A 124 -19.02 -11.24 -16.58
N GLY A 125 -18.68 -11.60 -17.82
CA GLY A 125 -19.48 -11.33 -19.02
C GLY A 125 -19.75 -9.85 -19.27
N CYS A 126 -18.92 -8.95 -18.73
CA CYS A 126 -19.12 -7.51 -18.87
C CYS A 126 -18.77 -7.06 -20.29
N ASN A 127 -19.64 -6.25 -20.91
CA ASN A 127 -19.31 -5.60 -22.17
C ASN A 127 -18.23 -4.51 -21.97
N SER A 128 -17.59 -4.06 -23.06
CA SER A 128 -16.49 -3.09 -23.00
C SER A 128 -16.87 -1.80 -22.26
N ASN A 129 -18.08 -1.29 -22.47
CA ASN A 129 -18.57 -0.06 -21.85
C ASN A 129 -18.81 -0.20 -20.34
N THR A 130 -19.13 -1.41 -19.88
CA THR A 130 -19.31 -1.72 -18.46
C THR A 130 -17.96 -1.98 -17.80
N THR A 131 -17.04 -2.64 -18.52
CA THR A 131 -15.67 -2.88 -18.05
C THR A 131 -14.91 -1.58 -17.83
N ALA A 132 -15.02 -0.61 -18.74
CA ALA A 132 -14.38 0.70 -18.59
C ALA A 132 -14.95 1.57 -17.45
N LYS A 133 -16.06 1.16 -16.82
CA LYS A 133 -16.68 1.85 -15.68
C LYS A 133 -16.27 1.27 -14.33
N PHE A 134 -15.56 0.15 -14.33
CA PHE A 134 -14.99 -0.50 -13.15
C PHE A 134 -13.57 0.01 -12.92
#